data_AF-A0AA43RK83-F1
#
_entry.id   AF-A0AA43RK83-F1
#
_cell.length_a   1.000
_cell.length_b   1.000
_cell.length_c   1.000
_cell.angle_alpha   90.00
_cell.angle_beta   90.00
_cell.angle_gamma   90.00
#
_symmetry.space_group_name_H-M   'P 1'
#
loop_
_entity.id
_entity.type
_entity.pdbx_description
1 polymer ?
#
loop_
_entity_poly.entity_id
_entity_poly.type
_entity_poly.pdbx_seq_one_letter_code
_entity_poly.pdbx_strand_id
1 'polypeptide(L)'
;MARKVLISFLGTGVYESKEKRTYRTTNYHLEDEELGEFPFMSAALKKHYGIDTTLLIGTTHSMWEEVYRWYTSKKSPSCTNEDVYLDIADACEKANHKSPLAIPHKESIEQVLGKDSKVVLIKYGINETEIKENVNIILSLQEHLQKNDELIVDVTHSFRSLPMYMMNLLIYLKNVSNKNISISHIYYGMFEARTELGFVPIIDLKTIMDVNDWMIGAYSFSQFGNAYTISRLMKDENRSVTTLLTEFSNLMNLNYLFAIQNIAQRLSALKNMEYNTMLPQLIINPIVCD
;
A
#
# COMPACT_ATOMS: atom_id res chain seq x y z
N MET A 1 -15.17 14.44 -0.49
CA MET A 1 -13.72 14.15 -0.64
C MET A 1 -13.56 12.65 -0.76
N ALA A 2 -12.59 12.18 -1.55
CA ALA A 2 -12.22 10.77 -1.60
C ALA A 2 -11.78 10.29 -0.22
N ARG A 3 -12.07 9.03 0.14
CA ARG A 3 -11.61 8.43 1.39
C ARG A 3 -10.10 8.18 1.26
N LYS A 4 -9.32 8.73 2.19
CA LYS A 4 -7.88 8.48 2.28
C LYS A 4 -7.63 7.22 3.09
N VAL A 5 -6.78 6.34 2.57
CA VAL A 5 -6.37 5.09 3.22
C VAL A 5 -4.85 5.06 3.33
N LEU A 6 -4.35 4.87 4.54
CA LEU A 6 -2.93 4.65 4.80
C LEU A 6 -2.64 3.15 4.80
N ILE A 7 -1.69 2.71 3.98
CA ILE A 7 -1.10 1.38 4.08
C ILE A 7 0.31 1.55 4.66
N SER A 8 0.61 0.97 5.81
CA SER A 8 1.90 1.15 6.48
C SER A 8 2.40 -0.14 7.08
N PHE A 9 3.72 -0.28 7.18
CA PHE A 9 4.36 -1.38 7.87
C PHE A 9 4.77 -0.98 9.30
N LEU A 10 4.56 -1.89 10.24
CA LEU A 10 4.91 -1.76 11.65
C LEU A 10 6.08 -2.67 11.99
N GLY A 11 7.17 -2.07 12.45
CA GLY A 11 8.36 -2.79 12.91
C GLY A 11 8.39 -3.03 14.41
N THR A 12 9.57 -3.45 14.89
CA THR A 12 9.86 -3.71 16.31
C THR A 12 10.52 -2.53 17.02
N GLY A 13 10.81 -1.44 16.29
CA GLY A 13 11.40 -0.22 16.83
C GLY A 13 12.80 -0.34 17.43
N VAL A 14 13.31 0.78 17.93
CA VAL A 14 14.50 0.86 18.78
C VAL A 14 14.02 1.22 20.18
N TYR A 15 14.31 0.34 21.13
CA TYR A 15 13.93 0.51 22.53
C TYR A 15 14.72 1.64 23.20
N GLU A 16 14.05 2.56 23.92
CA GLU A 16 14.74 3.50 24.83
C GLU A 16 15.25 2.81 26.10
N SER A 17 14.56 1.76 26.56
CA SER A 17 14.98 0.92 27.67
C SER A 17 14.52 -0.52 27.45
N LYS A 18 15.30 -1.51 27.90
CA LYS A 18 14.88 -2.93 27.83
C LYS A 18 13.71 -3.26 28.77
N GLU A 19 13.47 -2.44 29.80
CA GLU A 19 12.46 -2.69 30.83
C GLU A 19 11.07 -2.13 30.48
N LYS A 20 11.00 -1.13 29.59
CA LYS A 20 9.76 -0.60 29.03
C LYS A 20 9.93 -0.50 27.54
N ARG A 21 9.15 -1.29 26.78
CA ARG A 21 9.11 -1.30 25.31
C ARG A 21 8.54 0.01 24.71
N THR A 22 8.97 1.17 25.20
CA THR A 22 8.60 2.49 24.70
C THR A 22 9.43 2.84 23.48
N TYR A 23 8.76 3.26 22.40
CA TYR A 23 9.44 3.73 21.19
C TYR A 23 10.14 5.07 21.47
N ARG A 24 11.41 5.22 21.07
CA ARG A 24 12.04 6.55 20.97
C ARG A 24 11.31 7.34 19.91
N THR A 25 10.68 8.46 20.27
CA THR A 25 10.07 9.30 19.25
C THR A 25 11.13 9.79 18.27
N THR A 26 10.71 9.94 17.02
CA THR A 26 11.56 10.41 15.95
C THR A 26 10.96 11.67 15.39
N ASN A 27 11.79 12.71 15.24
CA ASN A 27 11.43 13.91 14.51
C ASN A 27 11.38 13.61 13.01
N TYR A 28 10.19 13.66 12.41
CA TYR A 28 9.99 13.40 10.99
C TYR A 28 9.78 14.70 10.23
N HIS A 29 10.47 14.84 9.09
CA HIS A 29 10.37 16.02 8.22
C HIS A 29 9.93 15.58 6.84
N LEU A 30 8.87 16.19 6.31
CA LEU A 30 8.41 16.00 4.94
C LEU A 30 8.82 17.22 4.13
N GLU A 31 9.80 17.06 3.25
CA GLU A 31 10.47 18.18 2.58
C GLU A 31 10.99 19.19 3.63
N ASP A 32 10.50 20.43 3.60
CA ASP A 32 10.85 21.49 4.56
C ASP A 32 9.89 21.56 5.77
N GLU A 33 8.84 20.73 5.81
CA GLU A 33 7.85 20.73 6.89
C GLU A 33 8.26 19.77 8.01
N GLU A 34 8.49 20.31 9.21
CA GLU A 34 8.63 19.53 10.44
C GLU A 34 7.26 19.00 10.88
N LEU A 35 7.04 17.69 10.73
CA LEU A 35 5.80 17.04 11.20
C LEU A 35 5.80 16.90 12.73
N GLY A 36 6.99 16.80 13.32
CA GLY A 36 7.25 16.66 14.75
C GLY A 36 7.63 15.25 15.18
N GLU A 37 7.59 15.03 16.49
CA GLU A 37 8.01 13.80 17.16
C GLU A 37 6.90 12.73 17.17
N PHE A 38 7.16 11.58 16.55
CA PHE A 38 6.23 10.44 16.53
C PHE A 38 6.91 9.11 16.84
N PRO A 39 6.19 8.15 17.44
CA PRO A 39 6.71 6.80 17.68
C PRO A 39 6.84 5.96 16.40
N PHE A 40 6.08 6.26 15.35
CA PHE A 40 6.17 5.54 14.09
C PHE A 40 5.71 6.42 12.93
N MET A 41 6.28 6.18 11.75
CA MET A 41 5.99 6.94 10.51
C MET A 41 4.49 7.04 10.22
N SER A 42 3.74 5.95 10.39
CA SER A 42 2.31 5.96 10.16
C SER A 42 1.55 6.95 11.04
N ALA A 43 1.98 7.22 12.27
CA ALA A 43 1.33 8.23 13.12
C ALA A 43 1.57 9.65 12.58
N ALA A 44 2.78 9.93 12.09
CA ALA A 44 3.14 11.21 11.48
C ALA A 44 2.26 11.47 10.24
N LEU A 45 2.25 10.51 9.30
CA LEU A 45 1.47 10.60 8.06
C LEU A 45 -0.04 10.65 8.32
N LYS A 46 -0.55 9.83 9.25
CA LYS A 46 -1.98 9.82 9.59
C LYS A 46 -2.43 11.19 10.11
N LYS A 47 -1.62 11.83 10.96
CA LYS A 47 -1.91 13.17 11.48
C LYS A 47 -1.82 14.23 10.38
N HIS A 48 -0.73 14.24 9.60
CA HIS A 48 -0.49 15.26 8.57
C HIS A 48 -1.59 15.24 7.49
N TYR A 49 -2.01 14.06 7.01
CA TYR A 49 -3.02 13.95 5.96
C TYR A 49 -4.48 13.85 6.44
N GLY A 50 -4.71 13.80 7.77
CA GLY A 50 -6.04 13.63 8.35
C GLY A 50 -6.69 12.29 7.99
N ILE A 51 -5.94 11.18 8.11
CA ILE A 51 -6.37 9.85 7.64
C ILE A 51 -7.12 9.12 8.76
N ASP A 52 -8.34 8.64 8.49
CA ASP A 52 -9.10 7.84 9.46
C ASP A 52 -8.91 6.33 9.26
N THR A 53 -8.80 5.86 8.01
CA THR A 53 -8.59 4.43 7.69
C THR A 53 -7.12 4.07 7.54
N THR A 54 -6.67 3.05 8.27
CA THR A 54 -5.30 2.52 8.18
C THR A 54 -5.29 0.99 8.05
N LEU A 55 -4.60 0.47 7.03
CA LEU A 55 -4.22 -0.94 6.91
C LEU A 55 -2.79 -1.07 7.45
N LEU A 56 -2.65 -1.47 8.70
CA LEU A 56 -1.36 -1.56 9.38
C LEU A 56 -0.85 -3.00 9.32
N ILE A 57 0.32 -3.18 8.72
CA ILE A 57 0.89 -4.49 8.39
C ILE A 57 2.09 -4.76 9.30
N GLY A 58 2.12 -5.90 9.99
CA GLY A 58 3.26 -6.25 10.84
C GLY A 58 3.33 -7.74 11.14
N THR A 59 4.44 -8.17 11.73
CA THR A 59 4.52 -9.53 12.26
C THR A 59 3.80 -9.61 13.61
N THR A 60 3.59 -10.81 14.14
CA THR A 60 3.12 -10.95 15.53
C THR A 60 4.09 -10.40 16.58
N HIS A 61 5.36 -10.19 16.22
CA HIS A 61 6.37 -9.60 17.09
C HIS A 61 6.46 -8.06 16.98
N SER A 62 5.77 -7.46 16.01
CA SER A 62 5.69 -6.00 15.87
C SER A 62 5.07 -5.35 17.11
N MET A 63 5.35 -4.07 17.35
CA MET A 63 4.95 -3.36 18.58
C MET A 63 3.49 -2.91 18.55
N TRP A 64 2.56 -3.87 18.55
CA TRP A 64 1.13 -3.59 18.53
C TRP A 64 0.66 -2.89 19.82
N GLU A 65 1.32 -3.16 20.93
CA GLU A 65 1.09 -2.53 22.25
C GLU A 65 1.31 -1.02 22.20
N GLU A 66 2.32 -0.56 21.45
CA GLU A 66 2.64 0.85 21.29
C GLU A 66 1.62 1.56 20.41
N VAL A 67 1.13 0.88 19.36
CA VAL A 67 0.04 1.37 18.53
C VAL A 67 -1.21 1.59 19.39
N TYR A 68 -1.57 0.59 20.20
CA TYR A 68 -2.70 0.69 21.12
C TYR A 68 -2.54 1.88 22.07
N ARG A 69 -1.43 1.94 22.81
CA ARG A 69 -1.15 2.98 23.80
C ARG A 69 -1.11 4.39 23.21
N TRP A 70 -0.48 4.55 22.04
CA TRP A 70 -0.37 5.85 21.39
C TRP A 70 -1.75 6.39 21.01
N TYR A 71 -2.58 5.58 20.36
CA TYR A 71 -3.90 6.05 19.91
C TYR A 71 -4.95 6.14 21.02
N THR A 72 -4.86 5.36 22.10
CA THR A 72 -5.71 5.55 23.29
C THR A 72 -5.36 6.86 24.01
N SER A 73 -4.07 7.09 24.28
CA SER A 73 -3.62 8.29 25.02
C SER A 73 -3.99 9.61 24.32
N LYS A 74 -4.09 9.63 22.99
CA LYS A 74 -4.54 10.80 22.21
C LYS A 74 -6.03 11.07 22.29
N LYS A 75 -6.88 10.05 22.53
CA LYS A 75 -8.33 10.23 22.71
C LYS A 75 -8.66 10.72 24.12
N SER A 76 -8.05 10.12 25.15
CA SER A 76 -8.11 10.58 26.54
C SER A 76 -7.02 9.93 27.40
N PRO A 77 -6.27 10.68 28.23
CA PRO A 77 -5.18 10.12 29.04
C PRO A 77 -5.59 8.99 30.00
N SER A 78 -6.86 8.93 30.41
CA SER A 78 -7.40 7.94 31.35
C SER A 78 -8.06 6.71 30.69
N CYS A 79 -8.02 6.58 29.35
CA CYS A 79 -8.75 5.53 28.63
C CYS A 79 -7.89 4.35 28.18
N THR A 80 -6.58 4.35 28.46
CA THR A 80 -5.74 3.18 28.20
C THR A 80 -6.07 2.11 29.22
N ASN A 81 -6.63 0.99 28.76
CA ASN A 81 -6.78 -0.19 29.61
C ASN A 81 -5.40 -0.85 29.74
N GLU A 82 -4.81 -0.77 30.94
CA GLU A 82 -3.47 -1.28 31.20
C GLU A 82 -3.39 -2.81 31.02
N ASP A 83 -4.44 -3.55 31.38
CA ASP A 83 -4.48 -5.01 31.20
C ASP A 83 -4.43 -5.38 29.71
N VAL A 84 -5.16 -4.64 28.86
CA VAL A 84 -5.13 -4.83 27.40
C VAL A 84 -3.74 -4.54 26.84
N TYR A 85 -3.10 -3.46 27.31
CA TYR A 85 -1.74 -3.12 26.90
C TYR A 85 -0.74 -4.22 27.28
N LEU A 86 -0.78 -4.68 28.53
CA LEU A 86 0.10 -5.73 29.05
C LEU A 86 -0.10 -7.06 28.31
N ASP A 87 -1.35 -7.47 28.06
CA ASP A 87 -1.67 -8.68 27.30
C ASP A 87 -1.06 -8.65 25.89
N ILE A 88 -1.18 -7.52 25.19
CA ILE A 88 -0.59 -7.33 23.86
C ILE A 88 0.93 -7.37 23.95
N ALA A 89 1.52 -6.63 24.90
CA ALA A 89 2.96 -6.52 25.07
C ALA A 89 3.61 -7.88 25.34
N ASP A 90 3.04 -8.66 26.27
CA ASP A 90 3.49 -10.00 26.63
C ASP A 90 3.42 -10.98 25.46
N ALA A 91 2.32 -10.94 24.70
CA ALA A 91 2.15 -11.80 23.53
C ALA A 91 3.14 -11.45 22.41
N CYS A 92 3.33 -10.16 22.12
CA CYS A 92 4.23 -9.69 21.08
C CYS A 92 5.70 -9.96 21.45
N GLU A 93 6.09 -9.80 22.72
CA GLU A 93 7.46 -10.06 23.17
C GLU A 93 7.84 -11.54 23.07
N LYS A 94 6.92 -12.44 23.42
CA LYS A 94 7.13 -13.91 23.32
C LYS A 94 7.04 -14.41 21.87
N ALA A 95 6.47 -13.62 20.96
CA ALA A 95 6.30 -14.01 19.57
C ALA A 95 7.62 -14.09 18.80
N ASN A 96 7.68 -15.01 17.84
CA ASN A 96 8.80 -15.18 16.94
C ASN A 96 8.33 -15.71 15.58
N HIS A 97 9.25 -16.04 14.67
CA HIS A 97 8.93 -16.52 13.32
C HIS A 97 8.03 -17.77 13.28
N LYS A 98 7.98 -18.57 14.35
CA LYS A 98 7.12 -19.77 14.45
C LYS A 98 5.74 -19.49 15.02
N SER A 99 5.51 -18.29 15.56
CA SER A 99 4.24 -17.94 16.17
C SER A 99 3.10 -17.95 15.14
N PRO A 100 1.87 -18.30 15.56
CA PRO A 100 0.69 -18.16 14.70
C PRO A 100 0.46 -16.69 14.37
N LEU A 101 -0.28 -16.41 13.29
CA LEU A 101 -0.66 -15.04 12.90
C LEU A 101 -1.86 -14.56 13.71
N ALA A 102 -1.67 -14.41 15.01
CA ALA A 102 -2.69 -13.93 15.94
C ALA A 102 -2.06 -13.08 17.05
N ILE A 103 -2.74 -12.00 17.41
CA ILE A 103 -2.42 -11.17 18.58
C ILE A 103 -3.69 -11.02 19.43
N PRO A 104 -3.58 -10.97 20.76
CA PRO A 104 -4.72 -10.66 21.62
C PRO A 104 -5.23 -9.24 21.33
N HIS A 105 -6.51 -9.00 21.61
CA HIS A 105 -7.12 -7.67 21.51
C HIS A 105 -6.97 -6.98 20.13
N LYS A 106 -6.84 -7.77 19.04
CA LYS A 106 -6.73 -7.26 17.67
C LYS A 106 -7.82 -6.22 17.34
N GLU A 107 -9.07 -6.50 17.70
CA GLU A 107 -10.21 -5.60 17.46
C GLU A 107 -10.06 -4.27 18.20
N SER A 108 -9.53 -4.29 19.43
CA SER A 108 -9.24 -3.07 20.19
C SER A 108 -8.20 -2.21 19.49
N ILE A 109 -7.17 -2.81 18.87
CA ILE A 109 -6.18 -2.10 18.06
C ILE A 109 -6.83 -1.50 16.80
N GLU A 110 -7.66 -2.26 16.09
CA GLU A 110 -8.38 -1.77 14.90
C GLU A 110 -9.30 -0.59 15.24
N GLN A 111 -10.00 -0.63 16.38
CA GLN A 111 -10.87 0.45 16.84
C GLN A 111 -10.12 1.75 17.16
N VAL A 112 -8.92 1.66 17.74
CA VAL A 112 -8.13 2.86 18.05
C VAL A 112 -7.43 3.43 16.82
N LEU A 113 -7.11 2.58 15.83
CA LEU A 113 -6.54 3.01 14.54
C LEU A 113 -7.51 3.87 13.73
N GLY A 114 -8.83 3.73 13.91
CA GLY A 114 -9.84 4.56 13.25
C GLY A 114 -10.77 3.74 12.36
N LYS A 115 -11.72 4.40 11.70
CA LYS A 115 -12.81 3.71 11.01
C LYS A 115 -12.31 2.82 9.88
N ASP A 116 -12.85 1.60 9.81
CA ASP A 116 -12.54 0.58 8.80
C ASP A 116 -11.04 0.21 8.73
N SER A 117 -10.28 0.52 9.79
CA SER A 117 -8.88 0.15 9.90
C SER A 117 -8.71 -1.34 10.15
N LYS A 118 -7.59 -1.90 9.68
CA LYS A 118 -7.30 -3.33 9.78
C LYS A 118 -5.89 -3.57 10.27
N VAL A 119 -5.76 -4.55 11.16
CA VAL A 119 -4.49 -5.14 11.53
C VAL A 119 -4.25 -6.33 10.61
N VAL A 120 -3.15 -6.26 9.87
CA VAL A 120 -2.74 -7.28 8.89
C VAL A 120 -1.48 -7.95 9.39
N LEU A 121 -1.59 -9.22 9.78
CA LEU A 121 -0.47 -9.99 10.31
C LEU A 121 0.21 -10.76 9.19
N ILE A 122 1.53 -10.68 9.13
CA ILE A 122 2.37 -11.35 8.13
C ILE A 122 3.45 -12.24 8.78
N LYS A 123 3.96 -13.19 8.00
CA LYS A 123 5.11 -14.03 8.36
C LYS A 123 6.43 -13.28 8.14
N TYR A 124 7.52 -13.85 8.61
CA TYR A 124 8.85 -13.26 8.44
C TYR A 124 9.36 -13.38 7.00
N GLY A 125 8.88 -14.38 6.24
CA GLY A 125 9.30 -14.59 4.86
C GLY A 125 10.65 -15.30 4.75
N ILE A 126 10.97 -16.18 5.71
CA ILE A 126 12.28 -16.86 5.80
C ILE A 126 12.45 -18.00 4.80
N ASN A 127 11.37 -18.40 4.12
CA ASN A 127 11.36 -19.46 3.12
C ASN A 127 10.30 -19.16 2.05
N GLU A 128 10.32 -19.93 0.95
CA GLU A 128 9.42 -19.75 -0.18
C GLU A 128 7.93 -19.86 0.20
N THR A 129 7.59 -20.76 1.13
CA THR A 129 6.19 -20.93 1.60
C THR A 129 5.70 -19.67 2.29
N GLU A 130 6.47 -19.14 3.24
CA GLU A 130 6.12 -17.89 3.93
C GLU A 130 6.10 -16.69 2.98
N ILE A 131 6.99 -16.66 1.99
CA ILE A 131 6.98 -15.62 0.95
C ILE A 131 5.66 -15.69 0.16
N LYS A 132 5.21 -16.87 -0.27
CA LYS A 132 3.93 -17.05 -0.97
C LYS A 132 2.74 -16.65 -0.10
N GLU A 133 2.75 -17.01 1.18
CA GLU A 133 1.73 -16.58 2.15
C GLU A 133 1.69 -15.05 2.26
N ASN A 134 2.85 -14.41 2.44
CA ASN A 134 2.95 -12.96 2.52
C ASN A 134 2.48 -12.27 1.23
N VAL A 135 2.82 -12.81 0.05
CA VAL A 135 2.33 -12.29 -1.23
C VAL A 135 0.80 -12.33 -1.27
N ASN A 136 0.19 -13.46 -0.89
CA ASN A 136 -1.27 -13.59 -0.86
C ASN A 136 -1.92 -12.59 0.12
N ILE A 137 -1.32 -12.40 1.30
CA ILE A 137 -1.79 -11.42 2.31
C ILE A 137 -1.69 -9.99 1.77
N ILE A 138 -0.59 -9.63 1.12
CA ILE A 138 -0.45 -8.29 0.51
C ILE A 138 -1.47 -8.11 -0.61
N LEU A 139 -1.66 -9.10 -1.48
CA LEU A 139 -2.63 -9.00 -2.58
C LEU A 139 -4.08 -8.94 -2.10
N SER A 140 -4.42 -9.56 -0.97
CA SER A 140 -5.77 -9.50 -0.39
C SER A 140 -6.11 -8.14 0.24
N LEU A 141 -5.13 -7.26 0.47
CA LEU A 141 -5.37 -5.89 0.97
C LEU A 141 -6.35 -5.12 0.09
N GLN A 142 -6.39 -5.42 -1.21
CA GLN A 142 -7.34 -4.81 -2.13
C GLN A 142 -8.79 -4.99 -1.67
N GLU A 143 -9.13 -6.07 -0.96
CA GLU A 143 -10.49 -6.38 -0.51
C GLU A 143 -11.02 -5.33 0.49
N HIS A 144 -10.10 -4.68 1.21
CA HIS A 144 -10.42 -3.60 2.17
C HIS A 144 -10.47 -2.21 1.54
N LEU A 145 -10.13 -2.10 0.25
CA LEU A 145 -10.19 -0.85 -0.51
C LEU A 145 -11.54 -0.69 -1.22
N GLN A 146 -12.04 0.53 -1.20
CA GLN A 146 -13.30 0.94 -1.80
C GLN A 146 -13.05 1.69 -3.12
N LYS A 147 -14.12 1.86 -3.91
CA LYS A 147 -14.03 2.57 -5.18
C LYS A 147 -13.68 4.04 -4.94
N ASN A 148 -12.72 4.56 -5.70
CA ASN A 148 -12.18 5.92 -5.61
C ASN A 148 -11.43 6.24 -4.29
N ASP A 149 -10.94 5.21 -3.58
CA ASP A 149 -10.03 5.45 -2.45
C ASP A 149 -8.73 6.12 -2.94
N GLU A 150 -8.19 7.00 -2.10
CA GLU A 150 -6.90 7.63 -2.27
C GLU A 150 -5.89 6.99 -1.31
N LEU A 151 -4.84 6.38 -1.85
CA LEU A 151 -3.82 5.67 -1.09
C LEU A 151 -2.62 6.55 -0.78
N ILE A 152 -2.20 6.46 0.47
CA ILE A 152 -0.87 6.88 0.92
C ILE A 152 -0.20 5.61 1.45
N VAL A 153 0.99 5.30 0.95
CA VAL A 153 1.71 4.08 1.34
C VAL A 153 2.98 4.46 2.07
N ASP A 154 3.28 3.77 3.15
CA ASP A 154 4.50 3.93 3.94
C ASP A 154 5.25 2.59 3.97
N VAL A 155 6.46 2.57 3.44
CA VAL A 155 7.32 1.37 3.37
C VAL A 155 8.45 1.35 4.42
N THR A 156 8.46 2.31 5.35
CA THR A 156 9.59 2.59 6.27
C THR A 156 10.00 1.39 7.12
N HIS A 157 9.07 0.73 7.81
CA HIS A 157 9.39 -0.35 8.77
C HIS A 157 9.11 -1.76 8.24
N SER A 158 9.26 -1.95 6.94
CA SER A 158 9.01 -3.22 6.28
C SER A 158 10.26 -4.11 6.21
N PHE A 159 10.08 -5.45 6.17
CA PHE A 159 11.13 -6.30 5.63
C PHE A 159 11.35 -5.97 4.16
N ARG A 160 12.62 -5.93 3.72
CA ARG A 160 13.02 -5.43 2.38
C ARG A 160 12.29 -6.07 1.19
N SER A 161 11.80 -7.30 1.33
CA SER A 161 11.02 -7.98 0.28
C SER A 161 9.59 -7.45 0.15
N LEU A 162 8.97 -6.98 1.24
CA LEU A 162 7.56 -6.58 1.27
C LEU A 162 7.26 -5.33 0.44
N PRO A 163 8.09 -4.27 0.41
CA PRO A 163 7.90 -3.14 -0.49
C PRO A 163 7.84 -3.57 -1.96
N MET A 164 8.59 -4.60 -2.36
CA MET A 164 8.56 -5.11 -3.73
C MET A 164 7.18 -5.69 -4.06
N TYR A 165 6.58 -6.47 -3.15
CA TYR A 165 5.24 -7.01 -3.36
C TYR A 165 4.15 -5.94 -3.24
N MET A 166 4.31 -5.00 -2.30
CA MET A 166 3.42 -3.83 -2.18
C MET A 166 3.41 -3.04 -3.48
N MET A 167 4.56 -2.81 -4.11
CA MET A 167 4.63 -2.09 -5.38
C MET A 167 3.87 -2.82 -6.49
N ASN A 168 3.95 -4.15 -6.55
CA ASN A 168 3.15 -4.93 -7.49
C ASN A 168 1.64 -4.78 -7.25
N LEU A 169 1.20 -4.77 -5.99
CA LEU A 169 -0.20 -4.46 -5.65
C LEU A 169 -0.58 -3.06 -6.12
N LEU A 170 0.26 -2.05 -5.90
CA LEU A 170 -0.04 -0.68 -6.33
C LEU A 170 -0.14 -0.54 -7.84
N ILE A 171 0.77 -1.16 -8.59
CA ILE A 171 0.71 -1.22 -10.06
C ILE A 171 -0.60 -1.89 -10.50
N TYR A 172 -0.99 -2.98 -9.86
CA TYR A 172 -2.26 -3.65 -10.12
C TYR A 172 -3.48 -2.75 -9.84
N LEU A 173 -3.52 -2.11 -8.67
CA LEU A 173 -4.63 -1.25 -8.24
C LEU A 173 -4.81 -0.04 -9.17
N LYS A 174 -3.70 0.51 -9.69
CA LYS A 174 -3.71 1.63 -10.62
C LYS A 174 -4.14 1.23 -12.04
N ASN A 175 -3.63 0.10 -12.54
CA ASN A 175 -3.71 -0.20 -13.98
C ASN A 175 -4.74 -1.28 -14.35
N VAL A 176 -5.16 -2.11 -13.40
CA VAL A 176 -6.00 -3.29 -13.69
C VAL A 176 -7.29 -3.30 -12.85
N SER A 177 -7.24 -2.83 -11.61
CA SER A 177 -8.43 -2.83 -10.75
C SER A 177 -9.51 -1.87 -11.26
N ASN A 178 -10.77 -2.32 -11.23
CA ASN A 178 -11.95 -1.49 -11.54
C ASN A 178 -12.37 -0.55 -10.38
N LYS A 179 -11.59 -0.51 -9.29
CA LYS A 179 -11.86 0.33 -8.13
C LYS A 179 -11.45 1.79 -8.33
N ASN A 180 -10.76 2.13 -9.43
CA ASN A 180 -10.31 3.50 -9.71
C ASN A 180 -9.54 4.10 -8.52
N ILE A 181 -8.55 3.36 -8.02
CA ILE A 181 -7.74 3.75 -6.87
C ILE A 181 -6.72 4.80 -7.28
N SER A 182 -6.68 5.91 -6.57
CA SER A 182 -5.63 6.94 -6.74
C SER A 182 -4.47 6.64 -5.80
N ILE A 183 -3.23 6.64 -6.31
CA ILE A 183 -2.03 6.55 -5.45
C ILE A 183 -1.50 7.97 -5.30
N SER A 184 -1.72 8.54 -4.11
CA SER A 184 -1.33 9.91 -3.79
C SER A 184 0.17 10.02 -3.59
N HIS A 185 0.74 9.17 -2.72
CA HIS A 185 2.15 9.18 -2.34
C HIS A 185 2.64 7.79 -1.92
N ILE A 186 3.96 7.56 -2.05
CA ILE A 186 4.63 6.35 -1.57
C ILE A 186 5.83 6.78 -0.73
N TYR A 187 5.68 6.83 0.59
CA TYR A 187 6.66 7.36 1.51
C TYR A 187 7.64 6.33 2.05
N TYR A 188 8.87 6.78 2.21
CA TYR A 188 9.95 6.09 2.91
C TYR A 188 10.65 7.05 3.87
N GLY A 189 10.69 6.70 5.16
CA GLY A 189 11.49 7.40 6.16
C GLY A 189 12.93 6.91 6.15
N MET A 190 13.88 7.78 5.83
CA MET A 190 15.30 7.44 5.83
C MET A 190 15.88 7.52 7.25
N PHE A 191 15.57 6.52 8.07
CA PHE A 191 15.89 6.50 9.50
C PHE A 191 17.40 6.64 9.77
N GLU A 192 18.24 6.11 8.88
CA GLU A 192 19.70 6.17 8.96
C GLU A 192 20.24 7.59 8.80
N ALA A 193 19.58 8.47 8.02
CA ALA A 193 20.05 9.84 7.79
C ALA A 193 19.92 10.74 9.03
N ARG A 194 19.21 10.29 10.08
CA ARG A 194 19.02 11.06 11.33
C ARG A 194 20.32 11.45 12.01
N THR A 195 21.37 10.64 11.86
CA THR A 195 22.67 10.92 12.50
C THR A 195 23.39 12.10 11.85
N GLU A 196 23.10 12.37 10.57
CA GLU A 196 23.71 13.46 9.81
C GLU A 196 22.83 14.72 9.80
N LEU A 197 21.51 14.53 9.68
CA LEU A 197 20.55 15.63 9.52
C LEU A 197 19.91 16.08 10.85
N GLY A 198 19.99 15.28 11.90
CA GLY A 198 19.32 15.54 13.18
C GLY A 198 17.82 15.21 13.20
N PHE A 199 17.25 14.83 12.04
CA PHE A 199 15.87 14.41 11.86
C PHE A 199 15.78 13.29 10.80
N VAL A 200 14.63 12.62 10.70
CA VAL A 200 14.38 11.62 9.66
C VAL A 200 13.63 12.25 8.51
N PRO A 201 14.26 12.41 7.33
CA PRO A 201 13.56 12.90 6.16
C PRO A 201 12.61 11.83 5.62
N ILE A 202 11.41 12.28 5.26
CA ILE A 202 10.40 11.49 4.54
C ILE A 202 10.58 11.75 3.06
N ILE A 203 10.88 10.69 2.31
CA ILE A 203 11.11 10.73 0.88
C ILE A 203 9.88 10.17 0.17
N ASP A 204 9.36 10.91 -0.83
CA ASP A 204 8.32 10.39 -1.73
C ASP A 204 8.95 9.59 -2.88
N LEU A 205 8.58 8.33 -2.98
CA LEU A 205 9.00 7.38 -4.00
C LEU A 205 7.95 7.24 -5.12
N LYS A 206 6.92 8.08 -5.16
CA LYS A 206 5.87 8.05 -6.19
C LYS A 206 6.43 8.09 -7.61
N THR A 207 7.59 8.72 -7.84
CA THR A 207 8.25 8.75 -9.17
C THR A 207 8.45 7.37 -9.79
N ILE A 208 8.55 6.30 -8.97
CA ILE A 208 8.63 4.93 -9.48
C ILE A 208 7.34 4.54 -10.25
N MET A 209 6.17 5.06 -9.85
CA MET A 209 4.91 4.88 -10.58
C MET A 209 4.92 5.57 -11.94
N ASP A 210 5.59 6.72 -12.07
CA ASP A 210 5.68 7.45 -13.34
C ASP A 210 6.56 6.68 -14.32
N VAL A 211 7.69 6.15 -13.85
CA VAL A 211 8.54 5.24 -14.64
C VAL A 211 7.76 4.00 -15.08
N ASN A 212 6.90 3.46 -14.22
CA ASN A 212 6.05 2.32 -14.57
C ASN A 212 5.04 2.66 -15.67
N ASP A 213 4.43 3.84 -15.64
CA ASP A 213 3.50 4.28 -16.69
C ASP A 213 4.19 4.37 -18.06
N TRP A 214 5.44 4.87 -18.08
CA TRP A 214 6.27 4.89 -19.28
C TRP A 214 6.58 3.48 -19.80
N MET A 215 6.94 2.55 -18.90
CA MET A 215 7.19 1.16 -19.28
C MET A 215 5.95 0.49 -19.87
N ILE A 216 4.78 0.68 -19.24
CA ILE A 216 3.50 0.14 -19.75
C ILE A 216 3.19 0.75 -21.11
N GLY A 217 3.30 2.07 -21.26
CA GLY A 217 3.07 2.75 -22.54
C GLY A 217 3.99 2.26 -23.65
N ALA A 218 5.29 2.16 -23.37
CA ALA A 218 6.29 1.65 -24.30
C ALA A 218 5.99 0.20 -24.74
N TYR A 219 5.65 -0.67 -23.78
CA TYR A 219 5.26 -2.05 -24.07
C TYR A 219 3.99 -2.12 -24.93
N SER A 220 2.94 -1.38 -24.56
CA SER A 220 1.68 -1.33 -25.32
C SER A 220 1.88 -0.84 -26.75
N PHE A 221 2.72 0.17 -26.93
CA PHE A 221 2.99 0.71 -28.26
C PHE A 221 3.84 -0.26 -29.09
N SER A 222 4.92 -0.78 -28.51
CA SER A 222 5.85 -1.68 -29.21
C SER A 222 5.22 -3.01 -29.62
N GLN A 223 4.33 -3.57 -28.80
CA GLN A 223 3.75 -4.90 -29.06
C GLN A 223 2.43 -4.83 -29.83
N PHE A 224 1.63 -3.78 -29.62
CA PHE A 224 0.25 -3.73 -30.12
C PHE A 224 -0.05 -2.51 -30.98
N GLY A 225 0.91 -1.59 -31.16
CA GLY A 225 0.66 -0.32 -31.85
C GLY A 225 -0.27 0.63 -31.09
N ASN A 226 -0.53 0.37 -29.80
CA ASN A 226 -1.35 1.23 -28.96
C ASN A 226 -0.47 2.26 -28.21
N ALA A 227 -0.54 3.50 -28.68
CA ALA A 227 0.23 4.63 -28.21
C ALA A 227 -0.57 5.58 -27.30
N TYR A 228 -1.83 5.28 -26.93
CA TYR A 228 -2.65 6.21 -26.14
C TYR A 228 -2.01 6.55 -24.79
N THR A 229 -1.40 5.58 -24.12
CA THR A 229 -0.71 5.79 -22.85
C THR A 229 0.49 6.74 -23.02
N ILE A 230 1.35 6.49 -24.00
CA ILE A 230 2.51 7.37 -24.29
C ILE A 230 2.03 8.77 -24.70
N SER A 231 1.02 8.85 -25.55
CA SER A 231 0.41 10.12 -25.98
C SER A 231 -0.04 10.95 -24.78
N ARG A 232 -0.70 10.32 -23.79
CA ARG A 232 -1.12 10.96 -22.54
C ARG A 232 0.06 11.45 -21.71
N LEU A 233 1.13 10.66 -21.59
CA LEU A 233 2.34 11.03 -20.85
C LEU A 233 3.10 12.19 -21.52
N MET A 234 3.13 12.22 -22.86
CA MET A 234 3.77 13.28 -23.66
C MET A 234 2.99 14.59 -23.72
N LYS A 235 1.77 14.64 -23.18
CA LYS A 235 0.82 15.74 -23.42
C LYS A 235 1.39 17.11 -23.04
N ASP A 236 2.14 17.15 -21.94
CA ASP A 236 2.71 18.39 -21.40
C ASP A 236 4.14 18.66 -21.94
N GLU A 237 4.77 17.66 -22.58
CA GLU A 237 6.10 17.79 -23.17
C GLU A 237 6.05 18.23 -24.65
N ASN A 238 5.23 17.57 -25.47
CA ASN A 238 5.18 17.83 -26.90
C ASN A 238 3.82 17.48 -27.53
N ARG A 239 3.03 18.54 -27.76
CA ARG A 239 1.68 18.41 -28.33
C ARG A 239 1.65 17.82 -29.73
N SER A 240 2.65 18.08 -30.59
CA SER A 240 2.64 17.54 -31.95
C SER A 240 2.89 16.03 -31.96
N VAL A 241 3.81 15.57 -31.11
CA VAL A 241 4.06 14.13 -30.90
C VAL A 241 2.82 13.45 -30.32
N THR A 242 2.18 14.04 -29.30
CA THR A 242 0.90 13.56 -28.74
C THR A 242 -0.16 13.38 -29.83
N THR A 243 -0.34 14.37 -30.71
CA THR A 243 -1.32 14.27 -31.81
C THR A 243 -0.99 13.12 -32.76
N LEU A 244 0.26 13.01 -33.23
CA LEU A 244 0.66 11.95 -34.16
C LEU A 244 0.51 10.55 -33.57
N LEU A 245 0.90 10.36 -32.30
CA LEU A 245 0.74 9.08 -31.60
C LEU A 245 -0.74 8.69 -31.47
N THR A 246 -1.60 9.67 -31.16
CA THR A 246 -3.05 9.44 -31.05
C THR A 246 -3.65 9.06 -32.40
N GLU A 247 -3.30 9.79 -33.47
CA GLU A 247 -3.76 9.51 -34.83
C GLU A 247 -3.32 8.12 -35.30
N PHE A 248 -2.07 7.75 -35.05
CA PHE A 248 -1.54 6.42 -35.37
C PHE A 248 -2.40 5.30 -34.75
N SER A 249 -2.67 5.39 -33.43
CA SER A 249 -3.47 4.36 -32.75
C SER A 249 -4.93 4.36 -33.15
N ASN A 250 -5.51 5.52 -33.47
CA ASN A 250 -6.86 5.60 -34.03
C ASN A 250 -6.94 4.82 -35.36
N LEU A 251 -6.01 5.05 -36.28
CA LEU A 251 -5.98 4.37 -37.57
C LEU A 251 -5.78 2.85 -37.44
N MET A 252 -4.91 2.42 -36.53
CA MET A 252 -4.70 0.99 -36.26
C MET A 252 -5.99 0.31 -35.76
N ASN A 253 -6.74 0.95 -34.87
CA ASN A 253 -7.97 0.39 -34.30
C ASN A 253 -9.12 0.27 -35.32
N LEU A 254 -9.22 1.21 -36.26
CA LEU A 254 -10.31 1.20 -37.27
C LEU A 254 -10.25 -0.03 -38.18
N ASN A 255 -9.06 -0.57 -38.43
CA ASN A 255 -8.86 -1.68 -39.38
C ASN A 255 -9.50 -3.02 -38.95
N TYR A 256 -9.90 -3.19 -37.69
CA TYR A 256 -10.38 -4.47 -37.15
C TYR A 256 -11.75 -4.42 -36.45
N LEU A 257 -12.48 -3.31 -36.57
CA LEU A 257 -13.72 -3.05 -35.84
C LEU A 257 -14.75 -4.20 -35.89
N PHE A 258 -15.03 -4.75 -37.08
CA PHE A 258 -16.04 -5.80 -37.24
C PHE A 258 -15.63 -7.12 -36.56
N ALA A 259 -14.36 -7.51 -36.67
CA ALA A 259 -13.85 -8.72 -36.02
C ALA A 259 -13.81 -8.57 -34.50
N ILE A 260 -13.43 -7.39 -34.01
CA ILE A 260 -13.41 -7.06 -32.57
C ILE A 260 -14.82 -7.18 -31.98
N GLN A 261 -15.84 -6.64 -32.65
CA GLN A 261 -17.22 -6.67 -32.17
C GLN A 261 -17.75 -8.10 -31.94
N ASN A 262 -17.44 -9.03 -32.85
CA ASN A 262 -17.87 -10.43 -32.74
C ASN A 262 -17.16 -11.15 -31.57
N ILE A 263 -15.86 -10.89 -31.36
CA ILE A 263 -15.09 -11.51 -30.27
C ILE A 263 -15.48 -10.93 -28.91
N ALA A 264 -15.73 -9.62 -28.82
CA ALA A 264 -16.15 -8.96 -27.58
C ALA A 264 -17.45 -9.56 -27.02
N GLN A 265 -18.43 -9.84 -27.89
CA GLN A 265 -19.67 -10.52 -27.50
C GLN A 265 -19.42 -11.90 -26.86
N ARG A 266 -18.43 -12.65 -27.36
CA ARG A 266 -18.05 -13.96 -26.80
C ARG A 266 -17.28 -13.83 -25.48
N LEU A 267 -16.42 -12.82 -25.36
CA LEU A 267 -15.67 -12.56 -24.12
C LEU A 267 -16.60 -12.19 -22.95
N SER A 268 -17.65 -11.40 -23.19
CA SER A 268 -18.62 -11.05 -22.13
C SER A 268 -19.33 -12.27 -21.52
N ALA A 269 -19.39 -13.40 -22.24
CA ALA A 269 -19.96 -14.64 -21.72
C ALA A 269 -19.03 -15.35 -20.70
N LEU A 270 -17.77 -14.92 -20.58
CA LEU A 270 -16.77 -15.48 -19.65
C LEU A 270 -16.76 -14.78 -18.27
N LYS A 271 -17.60 -13.75 -18.08
CA LYS A 271 -17.63 -12.88 -16.89
C LYS A 271 -17.82 -13.62 -15.55
N ASN A 272 -18.40 -14.83 -15.58
CA ASN A 272 -18.71 -15.64 -14.39
C ASN A 272 -17.84 -16.91 -14.29
N MET A 273 -16.72 -17.01 -15.00
CA MET A 273 -15.82 -18.15 -14.86
C MET A 273 -15.03 -18.09 -13.55
N GLU A 274 -15.07 -19.16 -12.77
CA GLU A 274 -14.19 -19.34 -11.63
C GLU A 274 -12.82 -19.83 -12.11
N TYR A 275 -11.76 -19.11 -11.74
CA TYR A 275 -10.39 -19.55 -11.97
C TYR A 275 -9.82 -20.22 -10.71
N ASN A 276 -9.01 -21.25 -10.90
CA ASN A 276 -8.42 -22.05 -9.82
C ASN A 276 -7.41 -21.30 -8.94
N THR A 277 -6.92 -20.13 -9.38
CA THR A 277 -5.91 -19.33 -8.65
C THR A 277 -6.30 -17.86 -8.61
N MET A 278 -5.84 -17.15 -7.59
CA MET A 278 -6.15 -15.73 -7.37
C MET A 278 -5.69 -14.84 -8.53
N LEU A 279 -4.50 -15.08 -9.09
CA LEU A 279 -3.90 -14.20 -10.11
C LEU A 279 -4.76 -14.06 -11.38
N PRO A 280 -5.24 -15.13 -12.04
CA PRO A 280 -6.19 -15.01 -13.14
C PRO A 280 -7.49 -14.31 -12.76
N GLN A 281 -8.04 -14.55 -11.56
CA GLN A 281 -9.24 -13.85 -11.09
C GLN A 281 -8.98 -12.34 -11.00
N LEU A 282 -7.83 -11.94 -10.47
CA LEU A 282 -7.46 -10.53 -10.33
C LEU A 282 -7.25 -9.83 -11.67
N ILE A 283 -6.67 -10.52 -12.65
CA ILE A 283 -6.28 -9.90 -13.93
C ILE A 283 -7.42 -9.93 -14.94
N ILE A 284 -8.11 -11.06 -15.09
CA ILE A 284 -9.06 -11.26 -16.20
C ILE A 284 -10.42 -10.67 -15.85
N ASN A 285 -10.91 -10.85 -14.63
CA ASN A 285 -12.27 -10.41 -14.27
C ASN A 285 -12.49 -8.91 -14.47
N PRO A 286 -11.57 -8.00 -14.05
CA PRO A 286 -11.77 -6.57 -14.28
C PRO A 286 -11.87 -6.22 -15.77
N ILE A 287 -11.05 -6.85 -16.62
CA ILE A 287 -10.99 -6.58 -18.05
C ILE A 287 -12.27 -7.03 -18.78
N VAL A 288 -12.88 -8.13 -18.35
CA VAL A 288 -14.11 -8.67 -18.97
C VAL A 288 -15.38 -7.99 -18.44
N CYS A 289 -15.29 -7.28 -17.30
CA CYS A 289 -16.43 -6.64 -16.66
C CYS A 289 -16.74 -5.22 -17.15
N ASP A 290 -15.73 -4.52 -17.68
CA ASP A 290 -15.79 -3.15 -18.24
C ASP A 290 -16.24 -3.15 -19.73
#